data_AF-A0AAN8T3I4-F1
#
_entry.id   AF-A0AAN8T3I4-F1
#
_cell.length_a   1.000
_cell.length_b   1.000
_cell.length_c   1.000
_cell.angle_alpha   90.00
_cell.angle_beta   90.00
_cell.angle_gamma   90.00
#
_symmetry.space_group_name_H-M   'P 1'
#
loop_
_entity.id
_entity.type
_entity.pdbx_description
1 polymer ?
#
loop_
_entity_poly.entity_id
_entity_poly.type
_entity_poly.pdbx_seq_one_letter_code
_entity_poly.pdbx_strand_id
1 'polypeptide(L)'
;MVVNATMAAIAKHGYVQRPKINVYHVASSYVNPILVSQLFNYCYEIFSSSPFVNSKEDEVKVKKMKYFDNMLDFSNYILKKFFNQHDEVQDLIEVEHSKMQMSFKWKVKYFENFSKLYEPYVFTKAGMTFSLLLQCLYQ
;
A
#
# COMPACT_ATOMS: atom_id res chain seq x y z
N MET A 1 6.33 -21.59 -0.03
CA MET A 1 5.39 -22.75 0.00
C MET A 1 4.73 -23.01 -1.35
N VAL A 2 4.37 -21.98 -2.13
CA VAL A 2 3.76 -22.12 -3.46
C VAL A 2 4.58 -22.98 -4.42
N VAL A 3 5.85 -22.67 -4.64
CA VAL A 3 6.73 -23.41 -5.58
C VAL A 3 6.78 -24.91 -5.23
N ASN A 4 6.96 -25.24 -3.95
CA ASN A 4 7.00 -26.64 -3.50
C ASN A 4 5.66 -27.35 -3.76
N ALA A 5 4.53 -26.69 -3.52
CA ALA A 5 3.21 -27.24 -3.79
C ALA A 5 2.97 -27.43 -5.30
N THR A 6 3.40 -26.48 -6.13
CA THR A 6 3.34 -26.58 -7.59
C THR A 6 4.17 -27.77 -8.09
N MET A 7 5.42 -27.90 -7.62
CA MET A 7 6.27 -29.05 -7.97
C MET A 7 5.65 -30.38 -7.54
N ALA A 8 5.08 -30.45 -6.33
CA ALA A 8 4.41 -31.66 -5.84
C ALA A 8 3.17 -32.00 -6.69
N ALA A 9 2.38 -30.99 -7.09
CA ALA A 9 1.23 -31.18 -7.96
C ALA A 9 1.64 -31.70 -9.35
N ILE A 10 2.70 -31.13 -9.94
CA ILE A 10 3.28 -31.59 -11.21
C ILE A 10 3.80 -33.01 -11.08
N ALA A 11 4.56 -33.34 -10.03
CA ALA A 11 5.07 -34.70 -9.82
C ALA A 11 3.94 -35.72 -9.67
N LYS A 12 2.86 -35.36 -8.97
CA LYS A 12 1.72 -36.23 -8.70
C LYS A 12 0.83 -36.47 -9.93
N HIS A 13 0.62 -35.43 -10.76
CA HIS A 13 -0.36 -35.48 -11.85
C HIS A 13 0.23 -35.39 -13.25
N GLY A 14 1.49 -34.97 -13.40
CA GLY A 14 2.14 -34.74 -14.69
C GLY A 14 2.41 -36.00 -15.51
N TYR A 15 2.45 -37.19 -14.88
CA TYR A 15 2.63 -38.46 -15.58
C TYR A 15 1.32 -39.06 -16.12
N VAL A 16 0.16 -38.57 -15.67
CA VAL A 16 -1.13 -39.16 -16.02
C VAL A 16 -1.59 -38.64 -17.39
N GLN A 17 -1.65 -39.50 -18.41
CA GLN A 17 -2.09 -39.15 -19.77
C GLN A 17 -3.59 -38.78 -19.90
N ARG A 18 -4.30 -38.65 -18.77
CA ARG A 18 -5.69 -38.23 -18.72
C ARG A 18 -5.79 -36.89 -17.97
N PRO A 19 -6.15 -35.80 -18.66
CA PRO A 19 -6.29 -34.51 -18.00
C PRO A 19 -7.42 -34.57 -16.97
N LYS A 20 -7.10 -34.29 -15.71
CA LYS A 20 -8.05 -34.08 -14.61
C LYS A 20 -7.77 -32.75 -13.94
N ILE A 21 -8.82 -31.98 -13.68
CA ILE A 21 -8.72 -30.71 -12.95
C ILE A 21 -8.55 -31.03 -11.46
N ASN A 22 -7.44 -30.60 -10.87
CA ASN A 22 -7.19 -30.68 -9.43
C ASN A 22 -6.93 -29.27 -8.91
N VAL A 23 -7.69 -28.85 -7.88
CA VAL A 23 -7.56 -27.52 -7.27
C VAL A 23 -6.80 -27.64 -5.95
N TYR A 24 -5.77 -26.82 -5.78
CA TYR A 24 -4.96 -26.77 -4.56
C TYR A 24 -5.05 -25.39 -3.93
N HIS A 25 -5.43 -25.35 -2.64
CA HIS A 25 -5.36 -24.14 -1.84
C HIS A 25 -4.03 -24.11 -1.10
N VAL A 26 -3.12 -23.25 -1.56
CA VAL A 26 -1.83 -23.03 -0.89
C VAL A 26 -1.94 -21.74 -0.10
N ALA A 27 -1.90 -21.86 1.22
CA ALA A 27 -1.91 -20.74 2.14
C ALA A 27 -0.68 -20.77 3.04
N SER A 28 -0.34 -19.63 3.64
CA SER A 28 0.55 -19.59 4.79
C SER A 28 -0.12 -20.28 5.99
N SER A 29 0.70 -20.75 6.94
CA SER A 29 0.20 -21.38 8.17
C SER A 29 -0.69 -20.41 8.95
N TYR A 30 -1.83 -20.90 9.45
CA TYR A 30 -2.71 -20.15 10.34
C TYR A 30 -2.07 -19.89 11.72
N VAL A 31 -1.02 -20.64 12.08
CA VAL A 31 -0.38 -20.58 13.39
C VAL A 31 0.49 -19.34 13.59
N ASN A 32 0.88 -18.66 12.50
CA ASN A 32 1.65 -17.41 12.57
C ASN A 32 1.19 -16.40 11.51
N PRO A 33 0.04 -15.74 11.72
CA PRO A 33 -0.41 -14.68 10.82
C PRO A 33 0.49 -13.46 10.99
N ILE A 34 1.17 -13.06 9.92
CA ILE A 34 1.92 -11.80 9.88
C ILE A 34 0.91 -10.68 9.69
N LEU A 35 0.84 -9.75 10.65
CA LEU A 35 0.04 -8.55 10.49
C LEU A 35 0.64 -7.70 9.39
N VAL A 36 -0.22 -7.02 8.63
CA VAL A 36 0.23 -6.15 7.56
C VAL A 36 1.16 -5.06 8.08
N SER A 37 0.85 -4.48 9.24
CA SER A 37 1.74 -3.52 9.91
C SER A 37 3.12 -4.08 10.25
N GLN A 38 3.22 -5.36 10.61
CA GLN A 38 4.51 -6.02 10.85
C GLN A 38 5.29 -6.19 9.54
N LEU A 39 4.62 -6.58 8.45
CA LEU A 39 5.24 -6.66 7.13
C LEU A 39 5.87 -5.31 6.72
N PHE A 40 5.15 -4.20 6.90
CA PHE A 40 5.68 -2.85 6.59
C PHE A 40 6.84 -2.44 7.48
N ASN A 41 6.81 -2.82 8.77
CA ASN A 41 7.93 -2.57 9.66
C ASN A 41 9.18 -3.33 9.21
N TYR A 42 9.05 -4.61 8.83
CA TYR A 42 10.19 -5.38 8.29
C TYR A 42 10.71 -4.79 6.98
N CYS A 43 9.83 -4.40 6.06
CA CYS A 43 10.25 -3.69 4.85
C CYS A 43 11.04 -2.42 5.19
N TYR A 44 10.53 -1.60 6.11
CA TYR A 44 11.22 -0.39 6.55
C TYR A 44 12.60 -0.69 7.13
N GLU A 45 12.74 -1.69 8.00
CA GLU A 45 14.03 -2.09 8.58
C GLU A 45 15.03 -2.56 7.52
N ILE A 46 14.57 -3.37 6.55
CA ILE A 46 15.41 -3.82 5.43
C ILE A 46 15.89 -2.65 4.59
N PHE A 47 14.99 -1.75 4.17
CA PHE A 47 15.37 -0.59 3.35
C PHE A 47 16.14 0.49 4.12
N SER A 48 16.02 0.53 5.44
CA SER A 48 16.80 1.45 6.28
C SER A 48 18.22 0.94 6.52
N SER A 49 18.39 -0.39 6.62
CA SER A 49 19.71 -1.01 6.83
C SER A 49 20.51 -1.16 5.53
N SER A 50 19.82 -1.37 4.41
CA SER A 50 20.42 -1.46 3.08
C SER A 50 19.64 -0.56 2.11
N PRO A 51 19.86 0.76 2.15
CA PRO A 51 19.15 1.69 1.28
C PRO A 51 19.46 1.43 -0.19
N PHE A 52 18.46 1.65 -1.04
CA PHE A 52 18.65 1.61 -2.48
C PHE A 52 19.39 2.87 -2.93
N VAL A 53 20.46 2.70 -3.72
CA VAL A 53 21.22 3.82 -4.29
C VAL A 53 20.69 4.09 -5.70
N ASN A 54 20.29 5.33 -5.96
CA ASN A 54 19.76 5.72 -7.26
C ASN A 54 20.89 5.90 -8.30
N SER A 55 20.52 6.19 -9.55
CA SER A 55 21.49 6.44 -10.63
C SER A 55 22.37 7.69 -10.44
N LYS A 56 22.02 8.55 -9.48
CA LYS A 56 22.77 9.76 -9.09
C LYS A 56 23.63 9.52 -7.85
N GLU A 57 23.78 8.27 -7.42
CA GLU A 57 24.52 7.85 -6.23
C GLU A 57 23.89 8.31 -4.90
N ASP A 58 22.64 8.77 -4.89
CA ASP A 58 21.94 9.11 -3.65
C ASP A 58 21.26 7.89 -3.03
N GLU A 59 21.41 7.73 -1.72
CA GLU A 59 20.65 6.76 -0.93
C GLU A 59 19.18 7.19 -0.78
N VAL A 60 18.28 6.36 -1.28
CA VAL A 60 16.83 6.57 -1.15
C VAL A 60 16.39 6.22 0.26
N LYS A 61 16.13 7.25 1.06
CA LYS A 61 15.63 7.10 2.43
C LYS A 61 14.14 6.77 2.44
N VAL A 62 13.81 5.58 2.93
CA VAL A 62 12.42 5.17 3.15
C VAL A 62 11.92 5.76 4.47
N LYS A 63 10.70 6.31 4.47
CA LYS A 63 10.03 6.78 5.70
C LYS A 63 9.21 5.65 6.31
N LYS A 64 9.18 5.59 7.65
CA LYS A 64 8.36 4.62 8.37
C LYS A 64 6.87 4.87 8.11
N MET A 65 6.14 3.78 7.91
CA MET A 65 4.71 3.82 7.65
C MET A 65 3.92 4.32 8.86
N LYS A 66 2.87 5.11 8.62
CA LYS A 66 1.90 5.50 9.65
C LYS A 66 0.62 4.65 9.50
N TYR A 67 0.15 4.10 10.60
CA TYR A 67 -1.04 3.26 10.68
C TYR A 67 -2.18 4.00 11.39
N PHE A 68 -3.42 3.65 11.05
CA PHE A 68 -4.63 4.25 11.60
C PHE A 68 -5.63 3.15 11.90
N ASP A 69 -6.27 3.23 13.07
CA ASP A 69 -7.22 2.20 13.52
C ASP A 69 -8.63 2.42 12.96
N ASN A 70 -8.91 3.62 12.45
CA ASN A 70 -10.18 3.95 11.84
C ASN A 70 -9.99 4.90 10.65
N MET A 71 -11.03 4.95 9.83
CA MET A 71 -10.98 5.66 8.56
C MET A 71 -11.03 7.18 8.69
N LEU A 72 -11.65 7.67 9.76
CA LEU A 72 -11.78 9.08 10.04
C LEU A 72 -10.41 9.70 10.35
N ASP A 73 -9.62 9.05 11.20
CA ASP A 73 -8.27 9.48 11.57
C ASP A 73 -7.33 9.46 10.36
N PHE A 74 -7.43 8.44 9.52
CA PHE A 74 -6.70 8.38 8.25
C PHE A 74 -7.07 9.56 7.36
N SER A 75 -8.37 9.78 7.13
CA SER A 75 -8.86 10.85 6.26
C SER A 75 -8.43 12.24 6.75
N ASN A 76 -8.56 12.50 8.05
CA ASN A 76 -8.14 13.75 8.67
C ASN A 76 -6.63 13.98 8.55
N TYR A 77 -5.82 12.95 8.74
CA TYR A 77 -4.37 13.04 8.58
C TYR A 77 -3.98 13.38 7.13
N ILE A 78 -4.60 12.71 6.16
CA ILE A 78 -4.35 12.95 4.74
C ILE A 78 -4.75 14.36 4.34
N LEU A 79 -5.96 14.80 4.71
CA LEU A 79 -6.42 16.17 4.48
C LEU A 79 -5.45 17.19 5.07
N LYS A 80 -5.07 17.04 6.34
CA LYS A 80 -4.11 17.94 7.00
C LYS A 80 -2.77 17.98 6.26
N LYS A 81 -2.26 16.83 5.82
CA LYS A 81 -1.00 16.76 5.07
C LYS A 81 -1.10 17.48 3.73
N PHE A 82 -2.24 17.38 3.05
CA PHE A 82 -2.50 18.10 1.81
C PHE A 82 -2.63 19.61 2.02
N PHE A 83 -3.28 20.06 3.09
CA PHE A 83 -3.38 21.49 3.42
C PHE A 83 -2.02 22.10 3.77
N ASN A 84 -1.23 21.41 4.60
CA ASN A 84 0.10 21.89 4.97
C ASN A 84 1.04 22.01 3.76
N GLN A 85 0.91 21.15 2.75
CA GLN A 85 1.66 21.27 1.49
C GLN A 85 1.19 22.46 0.63
N HIS A 86 -0.02 22.97 0.85
CA HIS A 86 -0.58 24.08 0.09
C HIS A 86 -0.18 25.44 0.67
N ASP A 87 0.03 25.53 1.99
CA ASP A 87 0.50 26.75 2.66
C ASP A 87 1.97 27.07 2.31
N GLU A 88 2.80 26.08 1.99
CA GLU A 88 4.19 26.30 1.54
C GLU A 88 4.29 26.89 0.12
N VAL A 89 3.17 27.01 -0.63
CA VAL A 89 3.15 27.43 -2.05
C VAL A 89 2.41 28.75 -2.27
N GLN A 90 2.32 29.59 -1.24
CA GLN A 90 1.56 30.85 -1.24
C GLN A 90 2.12 31.98 -2.14
N ASP A 91 3.23 31.77 -2.83
CA ASP A 91 3.86 32.75 -3.74
C ASP A 91 3.43 32.63 -5.23
N LEU A 92 2.36 31.89 -5.56
CA LEU A 92 1.93 31.68 -6.97
C LEU A 92 0.87 32.69 -7.46
N ILE A 93 0.92 32.96 -8.78
CA ILE A 93 0.03 33.88 -9.51
C ILE A 93 -1.44 33.40 -9.42
N GLU A 94 -2.38 34.34 -9.36
CA GLU A 94 -3.84 34.12 -9.18
C GLU A 94 -4.47 33.03 -10.07
N VAL A 95 -4.02 32.93 -11.33
CA VAL A 95 -4.46 31.91 -12.29
C VAL A 95 -3.93 30.51 -11.94
N GLU A 96 -2.69 30.41 -11.47
CA GLU A 96 -2.09 29.16 -11.01
C GLU A 96 -2.74 28.70 -9.71
N HIS A 97 -3.08 29.64 -8.82
CA HIS A 97 -3.82 29.38 -7.60
C HIS A 97 -5.20 28.75 -7.88
N SER A 98 -5.94 29.24 -8.88
CA SER A 98 -7.24 28.66 -9.27
C SER A 98 -7.14 27.23 -9.84
N LYS A 99 -6.14 26.94 -10.68
CA LYS A 99 -5.87 25.60 -11.21
C LYS A 99 -5.40 24.64 -10.10
N MET A 100 -4.54 25.12 -9.21
CA MET A 100 -4.07 24.38 -8.04
C MET A 100 -5.23 24.02 -7.12
N GLN A 101 -6.11 24.97 -6.78
CA GLN A 101 -7.32 24.71 -5.98
C GLN A 101 -8.25 23.69 -6.62
N MET A 102 -8.44 23.74 -7.94
CA MET A 102 -9.26 22.76 -8.65
C MET A 102 -8.62 21.36 -8.56
N SER A 103 -7.31 21.26 -8.82
CA SER A 103 -6.57 20.00 -8.70
C SER A 103 -6.61 19.43 -7.27
N PHE A 104 -6.57 20.30 -6.26
CA PHE A 104 -6.69 19.96 -4.85
C PHE A 104 -8.08 19.38 -4.55
N LYS A 105 -9.14 20.06 -4.98
CA LYS A 105 -10.52 19.60 -4.82
C LYS A 105 -10.74 18.24 -5.47
N TRP A 106 -10.16 18.00 -6.65
CA TRP A 106 -10.20 16.70 -7.31
C TRP A 106 -9.46 15.61 -6.52
N LYS A 107 -8.26 15.90 -5.99
CA LYS A 107 -7.51 14.96 -5.14
C LYS A 107 -8.29 14.61 -3.88
N VAL A 108 -8.82 15.61 -3.16
CA VAL A 108 -9.64 15.39 -1.97
C VAL A 108 -10.85 14.50 -2.29
N LYS A 109 -11.56 14.80 -3.37
CA LYS A 109 -12.74 14.02 -3.79
C LYS A 109 -12.37 12.59 -4.23
N TYR A 110 -11.23 12.43 -4.90
CA TYR A 110 -10.68 11.11 -5.23
C TYR A 110 -10.39 10.31 -3.96
N PHE A 111 -9.70 10.90 -2.99
CA PHE A 111 -9.41 10.23 -1.72
C PHE A 111 -10.69 9.88 -0.98
N GLU A 112 -11.65 10.79 -0.87
CA GLU A 112 -12.94 10.49 -0.22
C GLU A 112 -13.66 9.29 -0.88
N ASN A 113 -13.65 9.21 -2.21
CA ASN A 113 -14.25 8.11 -2.95
C ASN A 113 -13.47 6.80 -2.78
N PHE A 114 -12.15 6.87 -2.88
CA PHE A 114 -11.24 5.75 -2.64
C PHE A 114 -11.45 5.17 -1.23
N SER A 115 -11.52 6.06 -0.25
CA SER A 115 -11.76 5.77 1.15
C SER A 115 -13.03 4.95 1.36
N LYS A 116 -14.16 5.41 0.82
CA LYS A 116 -15.46 4.74 0.93
C LYS A 116 -15.48 3.38 0.22
N LEU A 117 -14.82 3.29 -0.95
CA LEU A 117 -14.79 2.07 -1.75
C LEU A 117 -14.06 0.92 -1.03
N TYR A 118 -12.95 1.24 -0.35
CA TYR A 118 -12.09 0.24 0.29
C TYR A 118 -12.36 0.05 1.79
N GLU A 119 -13.19 0.90 2.40
CA GLU A 119 -13.56 0.81 3.82
C GLU A 119 -13.91 -0.62 4.30
N PRO A 120 -14.80 -1.40 3.64
CA PRO A 120 -15.17 -2.74 4.12
C PRO A 120 -14.03 -3.77 4.02
N TYR A 121 -13.06 -3.55 3.12
CA TYR A 121 -11.93 -4.45 2.93
C TYR A 121 -10.77 -4.12 3.87
N VAL A 122 -10.69 -2.86 4.33
CA VAL A 122 -9.54 -2.33 5.05
C VAL A 122 -9.81 -2.21 6.55
N PHE A 123 -11.04 -1.87 6.96
CA PHE A 123 -11.35 -1.59 8.39
C PHE A 123 -12.26 -2.64 9.05
N THR A 124 -12.42 -3.81 8.45
CA THR A 124 -13.11 -4.92 9.10
C THR A 124 -12.28 -5.50 10.25
N LYS A 125 -12.97 -5.97 11.30
CA LYS A 125 -12.41 -6.52 12.56
C LYS A 125 -11.36 -7.65 12.40
N ALA A 126 -11.16 -8.15 11.18
CA ALA A 126 -10.16 -9.18 10.85
C ALA A 126 -8.73 -8.65 10.63
N GLY A 127 -8.48 -7.34 10.84
CA GLY A 127 -7.13 -6.81 11.02
C GLY A 127 -6.34 -6.62 9.73
N MET A 128 -6.82 -5.74 8.84
CA MET A 128 -6.08 -5.34 7.63
C MET A 128 -5.79 -3.83 7.62
N THR A 129 -4.98 -3.36 8.57
CA THR A 129 -4.51 -1.97 8.57
C THR A 129 -3.56 -1.70 7.40
N PHE A 130 -3.96 -0.84 6.45
CA PHE A 130 -3.07 -0.41 5.38
C PHE A 130 -3.23 1.06 4.97
N SER A 131 -2.07 1.70 4.84
CA SER A 131 -1.79 3.03 4.29
C SER A 131 -1.12 2.96 2.88
N LEU A 132 -1.37 1.94 2.05
CA LEU A 132 -0.53 1.65 0.85
C LEU A 132 -0.56 2.69 -0.28
N LEU A 133 -1.43 3.70 -0.30
CA LEU A 133 -1.68 4.44 -1.55
C LEU A 133 -1.12 5.85 -1.66
N LEU A 134 -0.60 6.44 -0.59
CA LEU A 134 0.00 7.78 -0.74
C LEU A 134 1.49 7.80 -1.03
N GLN A 135 2.22 6.69 -0.88
CA GLN A 135 3.65 6.69 -1.20
C GLN A 135 3.91 6.44 -2.69
N CYS A 136 3.07 5.64 -3.37
CA CYS A 136 3.15 5.45 -4.82
C CYS A 136 2.62 6.63 -5.65
N LEU A 137 1.81 7.52 -5.06
CA LEU A 137 1.25 8.69 -5.77
C LEU A 137 2.09 9.95 -5.64
N TYR A 138 3.20 9.91 -4.89
CA TYR A 138 3.98 11.10 -4.52
C TYR A 138 5.50 10.88 -4.56
N GLN A 139 5.97 9.91 -5.34
CA GLN A 139 7.36 9.81 -5.75
C GLN A 139 7.52 10.31 -7.18
#